data_AF-A0A6L9UFN5-F1
#
_entry.id   AF-A0A6L9UFN5-F1
#
_cell.length_a   1.000
_cell.length_b   1.000
_cell.length_c   1.000
_cell.angle_alpha   90.00
_cell.angle_beta   90.00
_cell.angle_gamma   90.00
#
_symmetry.space_group_name_H-M   'P 1'
#
loop_
_entity.id
_entity.type
_entity.pdbx_description
1 polymer ?
#
loop_
_entity_poly.entity_id
_entity_poly.type
_entity_poly.pdbx_seq_one_letter_code
_entity_poly.pdbx_strand_id
1 'polypeptide(L)'
;MQRYHHLTEGIFRPDELAMLQAIFNEIIERPWFDLNEFSREAFATQVIQLYRSGSTDFDELKELSILTARAYFSRDDVEERQKAIECLRQVERRASLTED
;
A
#
# COMPACT_ATOMS: atom_id res chain seq x y z
N MET A 1 -26.28 4.46 -13.24
CA MET A 1 -24.89 4.07 -12.90
C MET A 1 -24.08 5.34 -12.67
N GLN A 2 -23.83 5.72 -11.42
CA GLN A 2 -23.04 6.92 -11.03
C GLN A 2 -21.85 6.50 -10.16
N ARG A 3 -21.00 5.57 -10.64
CA ARG A 3 -20.02 4.91 -9.77
C ARG A 3 -18.63 5.55 -9.71
N TYR A 4 -18.33 6.57 -10.52
CA TYR A 4 -16.93 6.97 -10.72
C TYR A 4 -16.64 8.49 -10.73
N HIS A 5 -17.61 9.34 -10.37
CA HIS A 5 -17.37 10.80 -10.35
C HIS A 5 -16.52 11.31 -9.18
N HIS A 6 -16.21 10.48 -8.19
CA HIS A 6 -15.22 10.82 -7.15
C HIS A 6 -13.78 10.45 -7.56
N LEU A 7 -13.57 9.86 -8.75
CA LEU A 7 -12.25 9.47 -9.24
C LEU A 7 -11.38 10.64 -9.74
N THR A 8 -11.88 11.87 -9.77
CA THR A 8 -11.15 13.01 -10.36
C THR A 8 -10.81 14.16 -9.40
N GLU A 9 -11.34 14.18 -8.18
CA GLU A 9 -11.00 15.22 -7.19
C GLU A 9 -10.78 14.60 -5.81
N GLY A 10 -9.54 14.67 -5.33
CA GLY A 10 -9.05 13.99 -4.13
C GLY A 10 -9.66 14.51 -2.84
N ILE A 11 -10.87 14.08 -2.53
CA ILE A 11 -11.52 14.28 -1.23
C ILE A 11 -11.69 12.90 -0.59
N PHE A 12 -10.79 12.58 0.34
CA PHE A 12 -10.97 11.45 1.23
C PHE A 12 -12.05 11.79 2.26
N ARG A 13 -12.96 10.85 2.51
CA ARG A 13 -13.84 10.93 3.68
C ARG A 13 -12.98 10.81 4.94
N PRO A 14 -13.40 11.40 6.07
CA PRO A 14 -12.68 11.28 7.34
C PRO A 14 -12.36 9.83 7.72
N ASP A 15 -13.31 8.91 7.52
CA ASP A 15 -13.13 7.49 7.84
C ASP A 15 -12.12 6.82 6.92
N GLU A 16 -12.08 7.19 5.62
CA GLU A 16 -11.10 6.68 4.67
C GLU A 16 -9.70 7.17 5.03
N LEU A 17 -9.56 8.46 5.38
CA LEU A 17 -8.29 9.01 5.82
C LEU A 17 -7.80 8.37 7.13
N ALA A 18 -8.71 8.15 8.09
CA ALA A 18 -8.39 7.49 9.35
C ALA A 18 -7.90 6.05 9.13
N MET A 19 -8.53 5.33 8.19
CA MET A 19 -8.13 4.00 7.77
C MET A 19 -6.71 3.97 7.18
N LEU A 20 -6.44 4.85 6.20
CA LEU A 20 -5.12 4.95 5.56
C LEU A 20 -4.04 5.34 6.55
N GLN A 21 -4.36 6.25 7.47
CA GLN A 21 -3.44 6.68 8.52
C GLN A 21 -3.14 5.56 9.53
N ALA A 22 -4.14 4.73 9.87
CA ALA A 22 -3.93 3.57 10.73
C ALA A 22 -2.97 2.55 10.11
N ILE A 23 -3.16 2.23 8.83
CA ILE A 23 -2.27 1.32 8.07
C ILE A 23 -0.86 1.89 8.02
N PHE A 24 -0.74 3.18 7.67
CA PHE A 24 0.55 3.86 7.59
C PHE A 24 1.29 3.81 8.94
N ASN A 25 0.64 4.23 10.02
CA ASN A 25 1.23 4.27 11.36
C ASN A 25 1.69 2.89 11.82
N GLU A 26 0.86 1.86 11.63
CA GLU A 26 1.21 0.49 12.05
C GLU A 26 2.46 -0.04 11.32
N ILE A 27 2.64 0.35 10.05
CA ILE A 27 3.75 -0.14 9.24
C ILE A 27 5.04 0.63 9.53
N ILE A 28 5.00 1.95 9.69
CA ILE A 28 6.21 2.72 10.01
C ILE A 28 6.75 2.42 11.42
N GLU A 29 5.88 1.99 12.35
CA GLU A 29 6.30 1.58 13.69
C GLU A 29 7.03 0.23 13.72
N ARG A 30 7.06 -0.50 12.60
CA ARG A 30 7.77 -1.78 12.52
C ARG A 30 9.28 -1.57 12.53
N PRO A 31 10.05 -2.43 13.24
CA PRO A 31 11.50 -2.25 13.42
C PRO A 31 12.32 -2.35 12.13
N TRP A 32 11.76 -3.01 11.11
CA TRP A 32 12.39 -3.17 9.80
C TRP A 32 12.17 -1.96 8.87
N PHE A 33 11.22 -1.07 9.18
CA PHE A 33 10.92 0.09 8.34
C PHE A 33 12.02 1.15 8.44
N ASP A 34 12.41 1.72 7.30
CA ASP A 34 13.34 2.83 7.27
C ASP A 34 12.63 4.15 7.63
N LEU A 35 12.80 4.57 8.88
CA LEU A 35 12.15 5.75 9.46
C LEU A 35 12.67 7.11 8.96
N ASN A 36 13.51 7.16 7.93
CA ASN A 36 13.93 8.43 7.34
C ASN A 36 12.74 9.20 6.72
N GLU A 37 12.85 10.53 6.64
CA GLU A 37 11.76 11.40 6.17
C GLU A 37 11.29 11.06 4.75
N PHE A 38 12.24 10.81 3.85
CA PHE A 38 11.96 10.44 2.46
C PHE A 38 11.16 9.13 2.35
N SER A 39 11.55 8.10 3.09
CA SER A 39 10.87 6.80 3.12
C SER A 39 9.45 6.93 3.68
N ARG A 40 9.24 7.77 4.71
CA ARG A 40 7.90 8.02 5.26
C ARG A 40 6.98 8.73 4.26
N GLU A 41 7.48 9.77 3.61
CA GLU A 41 6.69 10.53 2.61
C GLU A 41 6.38 9.68 1.37
N ALA A 42 7.38 8.98 0.85
CA ALA A 42 7.22 8.08 -0.29
C ALA A 42 6.25 6.94 0.03
N PHE A 43 6.34 6.35 1.23
CA PHE A 43 5.43 5.29 1.64
C PHE A 43 3.99 5.77 1.83
N ALA A 44 3.77 6.94 2.43
CA ALA A 44 2.43 7.53 2.52
C ALA A 44 1.78 7.71 1.14
N THR A 45 2.56 8.14 0.16
CA THR A 45 2.12 8.26 -1.24
C THR A 45 1.71 6.90 -1.83
N GLN A 46 2.47 5.84 -1.55
CA GLN A 46 2.15 4.48 -2.01
C GLN A 46 0.84 3.94 -1.40
N VAL A 47 0.62 4.12 -0.10
CA VAL A 47 -0.63 3.70 0.57
C VAL A 47 -1.85 4.37 -0.08
N ILE A 48 -1.74 5.67 -0.37
CA ILE A 48 -2.77 6.45 -1.08
C ILE A 48 -2.99 5.92 -2.51
N GLN A 49 -1.92 5.55 -3.22
CA GLN A 49 -2.01 5.01 -4.58
C GLN A 49 -2.67 3.63 -4.60
N LEU A 50 -2.34 2.74 -3.65
CA LEU A 50 -2.94 1.41 -3.50
C LEU A 50 -4.44 1.51 -3.20
N TYR A 51 -4.85 2.44 -2.34
CA TYR A 51 -6.28 2.69 -2.11
C TYR A 51 -6.97 3.16 -3.40
N ARG A 52 -6.33 4.07 -4.14
CA ARG A 52 -6.86 4.60 -5.40
C ARG A 52 -6.91 3.58 -6.53
N SER A 53 -6.12 2.52 -6.51
CA SER A 53 -6.21 1.43 -7.50
C SER A 53 -7.42 0.52 -7.29
N GLY A 54 -8.20 0.73 -6.23
CA GLY A 54 -9.46 0.03 -5.98
C GLY A 54 -9.42 -0.96 -4.82
N SER A 55 -8.27 -1.14 -4.16
CA SER A 55 -8.16 -1.94 -2.93
C SER A 55 -8.80 -1.18 -1.78
N THR A 56 -10.08 -1.49 -1.52
CA THR A 56 -10.92 -0.82 -0.51
C THR A 56 -11.20 -1.69 0.71
N ASP A 57 -10.86 -2.98 0.65
CA ASP A 57 -10.85 -3.85 1.82
C ASP A 57 -9.63 -3.53 2.70
N PHE A 58 -9.86 -3.39 4.01
CA PHE A 58 -8.83 -2.95 4.94
C PHE A 58 -7.69 -3.97 5.07
N ASP A 59 -8.02 -5.25 5.17
CA ASP A 59 -7.05 -6.31 5.39
C ASP A 59 -6.21 -6.51 4.12
N GLU A 60 -6.86 -6.48 2.95
CA GLU A 60 -6.18 -6.52 1.65
C GLU A 60 -5.24 -5.33 1.44
N LEU A 61 -5.73 -4.10 1.68
CA LEU A 61 -4.94 -2.88 1.52
C LEU A 61 -3.75 -2.87 2.48
N LYS A 62 -3.93 -3.36 3.70
CA LYS A 62 -2.87 -3.48 4.69
C LYS A 62 -1.83 -4.50 4.25
N GLU A 63 -2.23 -5.67 3.76
CA GLU A 63 -1.31 -6.69 3.26
C GLU A 63 -0.46 -6.15 2.08
N LEU A 64 -1.11 -5.51 1.11
CA LEU A 64 -0.44 -4.85 -0.01
C LEU A 64 0.52 -3.73 0.44
N SER A 65 0.11 -2.96 1.43
CA SER A 65 0.94 -1.90 2.01
C SER A 65 2.16 -2.47 2.72
N ILE A 66 2.04 -3.59 3.44
CA ILE A 66 3.17 -4.28 4.08
C ILE A 66 4.13 -4.82 3.04
N LEU A 67 3.63 -5.46 1.98
CA LEU A 67 4.47 -5.99 0.89
C LEU A 67 5.24 -4.86 0.19
N THR A 68 4.55 -3.77 -0.13
CA THR A 68 5.16 -2.56 -0.71
C THR A 68 6.21 -1.97 0.23
N ALA A 69 5.91 -1.87 1.52
CA ALA A 69 6.83 -1.38 2.53
C ALA A 69 8.11 -2.23 2.63
N ARG A 70 7.98 -3.55 2.63
CA ARG A 70 9.14 -4.45 2.65
C ARG A 70 9.98 -4.37 1.37
N ALA A 71 9.35 -4.23 0.22
CA ALA A 71 10.04 -4.19 -1.07
C ALA A 71 10.86 -2.91 -1.28
N TYR A 72 10.39 -1.77 -0.77
CA TYR A 72 10.96 -0.47 -1.11
C TYR A 72 11.47 0.35 0.08
N PHE A 73 11.02 0.05 1.29
CA PHE A 73 11.27 0.87 2.48
C PHE A 73 11.79 0.06 3.69
N SER A 74 12.22 -1.19 3.47
CA SER A 74 12.90 -1.98 4.51
C SER A 74 14.37 -1.58 4.63
N ARG A 75 14.89 -1.53 5.85
CA ARG A 75 16.31 -1.33 6.13
C ARG A 75 17.13 -2.55 5.69
N ASP A 76 18.08 -2.33 4.77
CA ASP A 76 19.22 -3.19 4.38
C ASP A 76 19.10 -4.71 4.57
N ASP A 77 17.96 -5.28 4.21
CA ASP A 77 17.77 -6.72 4.04
C ASP A 77 17.42 -6.98 2.58
N VAL A 78 18.47 -7.19 1.78
CA VAL A 78 18.36 -7.46 0.34
C VAL A 78 17.52 -8.72 0.08
N GLU A 79 17.53 -9.70 0.99
CA GLU A 79 16.74 -10.92 0.86
C GLU A 79 15.25 -10.66 1.10
N GLU A 80 14.89 -9.94 2.17
CA GLU A 80 13.49 -9.54 2.42
C GLU A 80 12.93 -8.64 1.31
N ARG A 81 13.75 -7.72 0.81
CA ARG A 81 13.40 -6.89 -0.36
C ARG A 81 13.09 -7.75 -1.58
N GLN A 82 13.94 -8.73 -1.89
CA GLN A 82 13.76 -9.60 -3.05
C GLN A 82 12.52 -10.49 -2.93
N LYS A 83 12.25 -11.02 -1.73
CA LYS A 83 11.04 -11.81 -1.44
C LYS A 83 9.77 -10.97 -1.58
N ALA A 84 9.77 -9.73 -1.09
CA ALA A 84 8.62 -8.84 -1.18
C ALA A 84 8.30 -8.45 -2.64
N ILE A 85 9.32 -8.17 -3.46
CA ILE A 85 9.15 -7.91 -4.91
C ILE A 85 8.52 -9.12 -5.62
N GLU A 86 8.95 -10.34 -5.29
CA GLU A 86 8.38 -11.55 -5.87
C GLU A 86 6.93 -11.77 -5.45
N CYS A 87 6.58 -11.51 -4.17
CA CYS A 87 5.19 -11.55 -3.70
C CYS A 87 4.31 -10.54 -4.44
N LEU A 88 4.75 -9.28 -4.61
CA LEU A 88 3.98 -8.26 -5.33
C LEU A 88 3.66 -8.71 -6.76
N ARG A 89 4.63 -9.26 -7.49
CA ARG A 89 4.42 -9.81 -8.85
C ARG A 89 3.44 -10.98 -8.90
N GLN A 90 3.36 -11.79 -7.84
CA GLN A 90 2.40 -12.89 -7.78
C GLN A 90 0.99 -12.37 -7.52
N VAL A 91 0.84 -11.33 -6.70
CA VAL A 91 -0.46 -10.68 -6.48
C VAL A 91 -0.96 -10.02 -7.76
N GLU A 92 -0.10 -9.27 -8.46
CA GLU A 92 -0.42 -8.67 -9.77
C GLU A 92 -0.86 -9.74 -10.79
N ARG A 93 -0.12 -10.86 -10.88
CA ARG A 93 -0.47 -11.97 -11.79
C ARG A 93 -1.79 -12.67 -11.42
N ARG A 94 -2.13 -12.75 -10.13
CA ARG A 94 -3.39 -13.32 -9.67
C ARG A 94 -4.58 -12.43 -10.00
N ALA A 95 -4.43 -11.11 -9.86
CA ALA A 95 -5.46 -10.15 -10.25
C ALA A 95 -5.79 -10.25 -11.75
N SER A 96 -4.79 -10.52 -12.61
CA SER A 96 -4.97 -10.71 -14.05
C SER A 96 -5.64 -12.04 -14.46
N LEU A 97 -5.80 -13.00 -13.55
CA LEU A 97 -6.39 -14.32 -13.85
C LEU A 97 -7.86 -14.45 -13.41
N THR A 98 -8.39 -13.42 -12.75
CA THR A 98 -9.79 -13.36 -12.27
C THR A 98 -10.73 -12.60 -13.20
N GLU A 99 -10.27 -12.20 -14.39
CA GLU A 99 -11.06 -11.47 -15.40
C GLU A 99 -11.55 -12.34 -16.59
N ASP A 100 -11.48 -13.68 -16.51
CA ASP A 100 -12.03 -14.62 -17.53
C ASP A 100 -13.22 -15.43 -17.02
#